data_AF-A0A9W4E263-F1
#
_entry.id   AF-A0A9W4E263-F1
#
_cell.length_a   1.000
_cell.length_b   1.000
_cell.length_c   1.000
_cell.angle_alpha   90.00
_cell.angle_beta   90.00
_cell.angle_gamma   90.00
#
_symmetry.space_group_name_H-M   'P 1'
#
loop_
_entity.id
_entity.type
_entity.pdbx_description
1 polymer ?
#
loop_
_entity_poly.entity_id
_entity_poly.type
_entity_poly.pdbx_seq_one_letter_code
_entity_poly.pdbx_strand_id
1 'polypeptide(L)'
;MTVRIVAGTSDPDAARALLGLLGQLPGAEPAPAVHDSTALLDLLARAAETGVEELPEVVVVHETIGPMPALDLVRDIALRFPAVGVILLTPDPGPAVLAAAMNSGARGVVGLPLSYDELGARVDAAATWAAGVRRHLGPQRAALPAVAGGTVVAVAGAKGGVGTTVTAVHLALAAHASGRSTALVDLDLQGGDIASYLDVQFRRSVADLADIADVSSRVLHDAMYVHESGPALLLAPADGERGEDVTDRAARLVLAALRQRYEVVVVDCGTQMTSANAAAVEVADTAVLVTTPDVVAVRAAKRMVRMWDRLQIRKPQDTTTVVNRHTRATEIQPTLVGRITGTRIAASTVPAAFRELQPVIDAGRLHDLDARSTVKAGIWSLAGELGLVTGASLPAPRGKKSRRGGDRGQVTLETLGMTPIILITLILVWQAVLTGYTFTLAGNAADQAARAAAVSSDPQSAGADAAASDLPGAWSGDAHTDAHRNGDGTVEATVTLKVPVLFPGTIDFPFHVHGHAKTVDERPTR
;
A
#
# COMPACT_ATOMS: atom_id res chain seq x y z
N MET A 1 6.38 -7.91 34.02
CA MET A 1 7.33 -8.77 33.29
C MET A 1 8.13 -9.48 34.34
N THR A 2 8.20 -10.80 34.33
CA THR A 2 9.02 -11.55 35.29
C THR A 2 10.47 -11.49 34.84
N VAL A 3 11.39 -11.21 35.77
CA VAL A 3 12.83 -11.09 35.51
C VAL A 3 13.53 -12.17 36.31
N ARG A 4 14.03 -13.22 35.66
CA ARG A 4 14.80 -14.28 36.29
C ARG A 4 16.24 -13.82 36.48
N ILE A 5 16.72 -13.96 37.70
CA ILE A 5 18.02 -13.42 38.10
C ILE A 5 18.85 -14.54 38.71
N VAL A 6 20.08 -14.73 38.23
CA VAL A 6 21.05 -15.65 38.84
C VAL A 6 22.20 -14.84 39.42
N ALA A 7 22.53 -15.09 40.68
CA ALA A 7 23.68 -14.47 41.34
C ALA A 7 24.87 -15.43 41.35
N GLY A 8 26.06 -14.95 41.00
CA GLY A 8 27.33 -15.66 41.15
C GLY A 8 28.19 -14.99 42.21
N THR A 9 28.41 -15.65 43.34
CA THR A 9 29.25 -15.14 44.43
C THR A 9 29.83 -16.25 45.28
N SER A 10 31.11 -16.12 45.65
CA SER A 10 31.79 -16.98 46.61
C SER A 10 31.51 -16.59 48.07
N ASP A 11 30.93 -15.40 48.30
CA ASP A 11 30.63 -14.86 49.63
C ASP A 11 29.18 -15.19 50.05
N PRO A 12 28.97 -16.00 51.11
CA PRO A 12 27.64 -16.40 51.56
C PRO A 12 26.85 -15.26 52.23
N ASP A 13 27.51 -14.24 52.78
CA ASP A 13 26.86 -13.09 53.39
C ASP A 13 26.38 -12.12 52.30
N ALA A 14 27.22 -11.87 51.28
CA ALA A 14 26.82 -11.13 50.09
C ALA A 14 25.67 -11.83 49.33
N ALA A 15 25.70 -13.17 49.24
CA ALA A 15 24.62 -13.95 48.64
C ALA A 15 23.28 -13.74 49.39
N ARG A 16 23.29 -13.83 50.73
CA ARG A 16 22.09 -13.64 51.55
C ARG A 16 21.54 -12.21 51.44
N ALA A 17 22.41 -11.20 51.49
CA ALA A 17 22.01 -9.81 51.34
C ALA A 17 21.41 -9.53 49.94
N LEU A 18 22.07 -10.01 48.89
CA LEU A 18 21.63 -9.85 47.51
C LEU A 18 20.28 -10.52 47.25
N LEU A 19 20.14 -11.80 47.62
CA LEU A 19 18.87 -12.53 47.42
C LEU A 19 17.72 -11.91 48.23
N GLY A 20 18.01 -11.40 49.44
CA GLY A 20 17.04 -10.68 50.27
C GLY A 20 16.50 -9.42 49.58
N LEU A 21 17.38 -8.60 48.99
CA LEU A 21 16.98 -7.39 48.27
C LEU A 21 16.32 -7.71 46.92
N LEU A 22 16.86 -8.66 46.15
CA LEU A 22 16.26 -9.09 44.88
C LEU A 22 14.84 -9.64 45.08
N GLY A 23 14.59 -10.38 46.17
CA GLY A 23 13.27 -10.91 46.50
C GLY A 23 12.23 -9.84 46.89
N GLN A 24 12.67 -8.61 47.18
CA GLN A 24 11.79 -7.47 47.42
C GLN A 24 11.46 -6.69 46.15
N LEU A 25 12.20 -6.88 45.06
CA LEU A 25 11.97 -6.16 43.80
C LEU A 25 10.71 -6.67 43.08
N PRO A 26 9.85 -5.77 42.57
CA PRO A 26 8.61 -6.15 41.91
C PRO A 26 8.87 -6.89 40.59
N GLY A 27 8.43 -8.15 40.51
CA GLY A 27 8.57 -8.97 39.30
C GLY A 27 9.94 -9.64 39.13
N ALA A 28 10.84 -9.54 40.12
CA ALA A 28 12.08 -10.30 40.14
C ALA A 28 11.85 -11.73 40.66
N GLU A 29 12.47 -12.70 39.98
CA GLU A 29 12.50 -14.11 40.36
C GLU A 29 13.97 -14.54 40.57
N PRO A 30 14.54 -14.27 41.76
CA PRO A 30 15.92 -14.65 42.05
C PRO A 30 16.04 -16.17 42.23
N ALA A 31 16.92 -16.78 41.46
CA ALA A 31 17.35 -18.17 41.63
C ALA A 31 18.38 -18.29 42.76
N PRO A 32 18.62 -19.51 43.29
CA PRO A 32 19.71 -19.75 44.24
C PRO A 32 21.06 -19.26 43.71
N ALA A 33 21.83 -18.59 44.58
CA ALA A 33 23.15 -18.10 44.22
C ALA A 33 24.11 -19.27 43.93
N VAL A 34 24.93 -19.09 42.89
CA VAL A 34 25.97 -20.03 42.47
C VAL A 34 27.31 -19.61 43.09
N HIS A 35 28.05 -20.58 43.64
CA HIS A 35 29.21 -20.30 44.48
C HIS A 35 30.53 -20.06 43.74
N ASP A 36 30.61 -20.46 42.47
CA ASP A 36 31.82 -20.35 41.67
C ASP A 36 31.51 -20.05 40.18
N SER A 37 32.51 -19.54 39.47
CA SER A 37 32.40 -19.10 38.09
C SER A 37 32.15 -20.25 37.11
N THR A 38 32.66 -21.45 37.41
CA THR A 38 32.54 -22.62 36.53
C THR A 38 31.10 -23.14 36.56
N ALA A 39 30.54 -23.31 37.75
CA ALA A 39 29.16 -23.71 37.96
C ALA A 39 28.17 -22.69 37.36
N LEU A 40 28.51 -21.40 37.39
CA LEU A 40 27.69 -20.36 36.76
C LEU A 40 27.67 -20.50 35.24
N LEU A 41 28.84 -20.68 34.62
CA LEU A 41 28.95 -20.91 33.18
C LEU A 41 28.27 -22.21 32.74
N ASP A 42 28.40 -23.29 33.52
CA ASP A 42 27.74 -24.56 33.24
C ASP A 42 26.22 -24.46 33.35
N LEU A 43 25.70 -23.69 34.33
CA LEU A 43 24.28 -23.41 34.45
C LEU A 43 23.76 -22.66 33.21
N LEU A 44 24.47 -21.61 32.79
CA LEU A 44 24.10 -20.85 31.60
C LEU A 44 24.22 -21.68 30.33
N ALA A 45 25.24 -22.54 30.21
CA ALA A 45 25.43 -23.43 29.08
C ALA A 45 24.27 -24.44 28.96
N ARG A 46 23.88 -25.09 30.07
CA ARG A 46 22.73 -26.02 30.09
C ARG A 46 21.42 -25.33 29.73
N ALA A 47 21.21 -24.11 30.23
CA ALA A 47 20.05 -23.31 29.86
C ALA A 47 20.07 -22.97 28.36
N ALA A 48 21.20 -22.54 27.83
CA ALA A 48 21.37 -22.22 26.41
C ALA A 48 21.17 -23.44 25.49
N GLU A 49 21.56 -24.64 25.91
CA GLU A 49 21.30 -25.90 25.18
C GLU A 49 19.81 -26.18 25.02
N THR A 50 18.99 -25.80 26.01
CA THR A 50 17.54 -25.99 25.99
C THR A 50 16.85 -24.90 25.17
N GLY A 51 17.37 -23.67 25.22
CA GLY A 51 16.95 -22.57 24.35
C GLY A 51 17.23 -21.20 24.97
N VAL A 52 17.23 -20.16 24.13
CA VAL A 52 17.46 -18.77 24.58
C VAL A 52 16.44 -18.35 25.65
N GLU A 53 15.19 -18.84 25.56
CA GLU A 53 14.14 -18.55 26.53
C GLU A 53 14.40 -19.15 27.93
N GLU A 54 15.26 -20.16 28.06
CA GLU A 54 15.61 -20.76 29.36
C GLU A 54 16.75 -20.02 30.06
N LEU A 55 17.49 -19.18 29.34
CA LEU A 55 18.52 -18.33 29.96
C LEU A 55 17.88 -17.30 30.90
N PRO A 56 18.50 -16.94 32.03
CA PRO A 56 18.04 -15.85 32.88
C PRO A 56 18.18 -14.49 32.20
N GLU A 57 17.27 -13.55 32.47
CA GLU A 57 17.33 -12.20 31.93
C GLU A 57 18.56 -11.44 32.46
N VAL A 58 18.89 -11.65 33.74
CA VAL A 58 19.99 -10.95 34.41
C VAL A 58 20.90 -11.92 35.17
N VAL A 59 22.20 -11.71 35.05
CA VAL A 59 23.21 -12.37 35.90
C VAL A 59 23.95 -11.31 36.70
N VAL A 60 23.99 -11.49 38.01
CA VAL A 60 24.71 -10.61 38.93
C VAL A 60 25.99 -11.31 39.36
N VAL A 61 27.15 -10.74 39.05
CA VAL A 61 28.47 -11.30 39.33
C VAL A 61 29.14 -10.51 40.43
N HIS A 62 29.53 -11.17 41.52
CA HIS A 62 30.33 -10.55 42.57
C HIS A 62 31.81 -10.57 42.21
N GLU A 63 32.55 -9.51 42.52
CA GLU A 63 33.97 -9.39 42.16
C GLU A 63 34.87 -10.50 42.72
N THR A 64 34.47 -11.12 43.83
CA THR A 64 35.23 -12.19 44.49
C THR A 64 34.93 -13.59 43.94
N ILE A 65 34.06 -13.71 42.94
CA ILE A 65 33.79 -14.99 42.31
C ILE A 65 35.09 -15.55 41.69
N GLY A 66 35.28 -16.86 41.80
CA GLY A 66 36.42 -17.57 41.21
C GLY A 66 36.00 -18.98 40.77
N PRO A 67 36.88 -19.77 40.16
CA PRO A 67 38.31 -19.51 39.90
C PRO A 67 38.61 -18.51 38.78
N MET A 68 37.65 -18.20 37.91
CA MET A 68 37.81 -17.19 36.85
C MET A 68 37.63 -15.78 37.44
N PRO A 69 38.53 -14.82 37.15
CA PRO A 69 38.36 -13.44 37.58
C PRO A 69 37.04 -12.85 37.09
N ALA A 70 36.36 -12.06 37.93
CA ALA A 70 35.01 -11.57 37.66
C ALA A 70 34.88 -10.84 36.31
N LEU A 71 35.85 -9.99 35.93
CA LEU A 71 35.81 -9.28 34.64
C LEU A 71 35.97 -10.20 33.43
N ASP A 72 36.79 -11.25 33.55
CA ASP A 72 36.93 -12.26 32.50
C ASP A 72 35.66 -13.10 32.40
N LEU A 73 35.02 -13.40 33.52
CA LEU A 73 33.72 -14.07 33.56
C LEU A 73 32.62 -13.22 32.94
N VAL A 74 32.55 -11.91 33.25
CA VAL A 74 31.62 -10.98 32.59
C VAL A 74 31.82 -11.03 31.07
N ARG A 75 33.07 -11.04 30.61
CA ARG A 75 33.40 -11.12 29.17
C ARG A 75 32.98 -12.45 28.55
N ASP A 76 33.25 -13.56 29.21
CA ASP A 76 32.87 -14.88 28.70
C ASP A 76 31.34 -15.01 28.61
N ILE A 77 30.62 -14.53 29.63
CA ILE A 77 29.15 -14.51 29.63
C ILE A 77 28.62 -13.61 28.51
N ALA A 78 29.16 -12.39 28.36
CA ALA A 78 28.71 -11.45 27.33
C ALA A 78 28.95 -11.97 25.90
N LEU A 79 30.02 -12.72 25.67
CA LEU A 79 30.35 -13.30 24.36
C LEU A 79 29.54 -14.57 24.06
N ARG A 80 29.37 -15.47 25.04
CA ARG A 80 28.71 -16.77 24.84
C ARG A 80 27.20 -16.70 24.98
N PHE A 81 26.69 -15.79 25.80
CA PHE A 81 25.27 -15.65 26.14
C PHE A 81 24.80 -14.20 25.95
N PRO A 82 24.82 -13.65 24.72
CA PRO A 82 24.49 -12.25 24.46
C PRO A 82 23.04 -11.85 24.84
N ALA A 83 22.16 -12.82 25.06
CA ALA A 83 20.78 -12.63 25.53
C ALA A 83 20.66 -12.35 27.05
N VAL A 84 21.78 -12.32 27.79
CA VAL A 84 21.82 -12.18 29.24
C VAL A 84 22.46 -10.84 29.63
N GLY A 85 21.75 -10.03 30.42
CA GLY A 85 22.29 -8.79 30.96
C GLY A 85 23.19 -9.06 32.18
N VAL A 86 24.46 -8.65 32.13
CA VAL A 86 25.40 -8.90 33.24
C VAL A 86 25.60 -7.65 34.10
N ILE A 87 25.50 -7.78 35.42
CA ILE A 87 25.76 -6.71 36.40
C ILE A 87 26.93 -7.13 37.30
N LEU A 88 27.91 -6.24 37.51
CA LEU A 88 29.02 -6.48 38.44
C LEU A 88 28.72 -5.86 39.82
N LEU A 89 28.95 -6.62 40.90
CA LEU A 89 28.96 -6.12 42.28
C LEU A 89 30.41 -5.94 42.74
N THR A 90 30.70 -4.78 43.33
CA THR A 90 32.03 -4.44 43.86
C THR A 90 31.89 -3.49 45.06
N PRO A 91 32.75 -3.59 46.09
CA PRO A 91 32.83 -2.62 47.17
C PRO A 91 33.47 -1.29 46.72
N ASP A 92 34.13 -1.24 45.56
CA ASP A 92 34.75 -0.02 45.02
C ASP A 92 34.27 0.29 43.59
N PRO A 93 33.06 0.88 43.44
CA PRO A 93 32.52 1.28 42.13
C PRO A 93 33.19 2.55 41.59
N GLY A 94 34.52 2.57 41.51
CA GLY A 94 35.30 3.67 40.96
C GLY A 94 35.19 3.78 39.42
N PRO A 95 35.52 4.94 38.83
CA PRO A 95 35.44 5.15 37.38
C PRO A 95 36.25 4.14 36.54
N ALA A 96 37.39 3.68 37.07
CA ALA A 96 38.24 2.69 36.39
C ALA A 96 37.57 1.31 36.35
N VAL A 97 36.94 0.88 37.45
CA VAL A 97 36.22 -0.40 37.53
C VAL A 97 34.97 -0.35 36.66
N LEU A 98 34.24 0.77 36.66
CA LEU A 98 33.10 0.98 35.76
C LEU A 98 33.51 0.84 34.30
N ALA A 99 34.58 1.52 33.87
CA ALA A 99 35.09 1.43 32.50
C ALA A 99 35.53 0.00 32.14
N ALA A 100 36.26 -0.68 33.03
CA ALA A 100 36.71 -2.05 32.82
C ALA A 100 35.55 -3.06 32.72
N ALA A 101 34.53 -2.89 33.56
CA ALA A 101 33.31 -3.71 33.56
C ALA A 101 32.51 -3.50 32.27
N MET A 102 32.29 -2.24 31.85
CA MET A 102 31.59 -1.93 30.60
C MET A 102 32.34 -2.46 29.37
N ASN A 103 33.66 -2.30 29.33
CA ASN A 103 34.51 -2.85 28.25
C ASN A 103 34.48 -4.38 28.19
N SER A 104 34.25 -5.03 29.33
CA SER A 104 34.08 -6.48 29.41
C SER A 104 32.66 -6.95 29.10
N GLY A 105 31.71 -6.03 28.89
CA GLY A 105 30.33 -6.35 28.48
C GLY A 105 29.28 -6.22 29.59
N ALA A 106 29.64 -5.73 30.78
CA ALA A 106 28.66 -5.47 31.83
C ALA A 106 27.67 -4.36 31.40
N ARG A 107 26.41 -4.53 31.79
CA ARG A 107 25.32 -3.58 31.60
C ARG A 107 25.10 -2.68 32.82
N GLY A 108 25.73 -3.01 33.94
CA GLY A 108 25.72 -2.18 35.13
C GLY A 108 26.81 -2.60 36.12
N VAL A 109 27.12 -1.66 37.01
CA VAL A 109 27.93 -1.90 38.21
C VAL A 109 27.11 -1.40 39.39
N VAL A 110 27.11 -2.14 40.50
CA VAL A 110 26.46 -1.78 41.76
C VAL A 110 27.49 -1.85 42.89
N GLY A 111 27.53 -0.81 43.70
CA GLY A 111 28.40 -0.71 44.86
C GLY A 111 27.93 -1.58 46.05
N LEU A 112 28.86 -2.02 46.88
CA LEU A 112 28.56 -2.51 48.23
C LEU A 112 28.82 -1.39 49.26
N PRO A 113 27.95 -1.22 50.27
CA PRO A 113 26.76 -2.01 50.58
C PRO A 113 25.61 -1.80 49.59
N LEU A 114 24.81 -2.84 49.36
CA LEU A 114 23.73 -2.83 48.37
C LEU A 114 22.64 -1.81 48.74
N SER A 115 22.27 -0.95 47.78
CA SER A 115 21.10 -0.09 47.85
C SER A 115 19.93 -0.72 47.07
N TYR A 116 18.73 -0.72 47.66
CA TYR A 116 17.52 -1.24 47.01
C TYR A 116 17.22 -0.52 45.69
N ASP A 117 17.27 0.82 45.71
CA ASP A 117 16.94 1.65 44.54
C ASP A 117 17.97 1.49 43.42
N GLU A 118 19.27 1.45 43.78
CA GLU A 118 20.35 1.30 42.81
C GLU A 118 20.33 -0.10 42.17
N LEU A 119 20.18 -1.14 42.99
CA LEU A 119 20.09 -2.52 42.51
C LEU A 119 18.87 -2.71 41.60
N GLY A 120 17.70 -2.19 42.01
CA GLY A 120 16.47 -2.24 41.22
C GLY A 120 16.64 -1.57 39.86
N ALA A 121 17.15 -0.33 39.84
CA ALA A 121 17.36 0.41 38.60
C ALA A 121 18.35 -0.30 37.64
N ARG A 122 19.39 -0.95 38.18
CA ARG A 122 20.36 -1.71 37.36
C ARG A 122 19.78 -3.02 36.84
N VAL A 123 19.00 -3.73 37.66
CA VAL A 123 18.29 -4.95 37.24
C VAL A 123 17.29 -4.63 36.14
N ASP A 124 16.47 -3.59 36.28
CA ASP A 124 15.49 -3.18 35.26
C ASP A 124 16.15 -2.79 33.94
N ALA A 125 17.25 -2.03 34.00
CA ALA A 125 18.01 -1.65 32.81
C ALA A 125 18.62 -2.87 32.10
N ALA A 126 19.21 -3.80 32.87
CA ALA A 126 19.80 -5.03 32.34
C ALA A 126 18.73 -5.97 31.75
N ALA A 127 17.58 -6.11 32.42
CA ALA A 127 16.46 -6.94 31.97
C ALA A 127 15.80 -6.37 30.70
N THR A 128 15.62 -5.04 30.63
CA THR A 128 15.09 -4.38 29.42
C THR A 128 16.02 -4.58 28.23
N TRP A 129 17.33 -4.45 28.45
CA TRP A 129 18.32 -4.73 27.41
C TRP A 129 18.28 -6.21 26.98
N ALA A 130 18.26 -7.15 27.93
CA ALA A 130 18.18 -8.58 27.66
C ALA A 130 16.91 -8.93 26.88
N ALA A 131 15.75 -8.37 27.24
CA ALA A 131 14.51 -8.53 26.50
C ALA A 131 14.58 -7.95 25.08
N GLY A 132 15.25 -6.81 24.90
CA GLY A 132 15.54 -6.23 23.60
C GLY A 132 16.37 -7.18 22.74
N VAL A 133 17.45 -7.73 23.27
CA VAL A 133 18.32 -8.65 22.56
C VAL A 133 17.64 -9.99 22.30
N ARG A 134 16.84 -10.52 23.24
CA ARG A 134 16.04 -11.74 23.07
C ARG A 134 14.97 -11.61 21.99
N ARG A 135 14.43 -10.43 21.73
CA ARG A 135 13.56 -10.25 20.54
C ARG A 135 14.33 -10.44 19.22
N HIS A 136 15.63 -10.20 19.22
CA HIS A 136 16.51 -10.39 18.07
C HIS A 136 17.20 -11.77 18.03
N LEU A 137 17.35 -12.44 19.19
CA LEU A 137 18.05 -13.73 19.34
C LEU A 137 17.15 -14.92 19.72
N GLY A 138 15.96 -14.65 20.22
CA GLY A 138 14.98 -15.65 20.63
C GLY A 138 14.48 -16.45 19.43
N PRO A 139 13.82 -17.59 19.66
CA PRO A 139 13.36 -18.47 18.59
C PRO A 139 12.29 -17.76 17.75
N GLN A 140 12.69 -17.12 16.65
CA GLN A 140 11.80 -16.70 15.57
C GLN A 140 11.27 -17.92 14.83
N ARG A 141 10.22 -18.54 15.41
CA ARG A 141 9.74 -19.89 15.10
C ARG A 141 10.86 -20.92 15.31
N ALA A 142 10.53 -22.10 15.85
CA ALA A 142 11.40 -23.26 15.68
C ALA A 142 11.93 -23.26 14.24
N ALA A 143 13.22 -23.53 14.04
CA ALA A 143 13.74 -23.85 12.71
C ALA A 143 12.67 -24.70 12.04
N LEU A 144 11.96 -24.10 11.07
CA LEU A 144 10.80 -24.75 10.48
C LEU A 144 11.31 -26.12 10.07
N PRO A 145 10.69 -27.22 10.53
CA PRO A 145 11.16 -28.55 10.19
C PRO A 145 11.38 -28.54 8.69
N ALA A 146 12.61 -28.87 8.25
CA ALA A 146 13.03 -28.66 6.87
C ALA A 146 11.89 -29.07 5.95
N VAL A 147 11.27 -28.09 5.29
CA VAL A 147 10.09 -28.35 4.50
C VAL A 147 10.62 -29.13 3.30
N ALA A 148 10.23 -30.40 3.21
CA ALA A 148 10.57 -31.23 2.06
C ALA A 148 9.87 -30.63 0.82
N GLY A 149 10.55 -29.71 0.14
CA GLY A 149 10.12 -29.11 -1.12
C GLY A 149 9.12 -27.96 -0.99
N GLY A 150 9.50 -26.86 -0.32
CA GLY A 150 8.75 -25.60 -0.38
C GLY A 150 8.41 -25.17 -1.81
N THR A 151 7.36 -24.37 -1.99
CA THR A 151 6.93 -23.90 -3.31
C THR A 151 7.60 -22.58 -3.65
N VAL A 152 8.30 -22.52 -4.78
CA VAL A 152 8.95 -21.29 -5.29
C VAL A 152 8.04 -20.66 -6.36
N VAL A 153 7.72 -19.39 -6.17
CA VAL A 153 6.92 -18.58 -7.10
C VAL A 153 7.76 -17.40 -7.58
N ALA A 154 8.16 -17.41 -8.85
CA ALA A 154 8.84 -16.28 -9.46
C ALA A 154 7.83 -15.31 -10.09
N VAL A 155 7.90 -14.04 -9.73
CA VAL A 155 7.02 -12.98 -10.24
C VAL A 155 7.86 -12.05 -11.12
N ALA A 156 7.57 -11.99 -12.41
CA ALA A 156 8.29 -11.17 -13.37
C ALA A 156 7.33 -10.19 -14.07
N GLY A 157 7.79 -8.97 -14.31
CA GLY A 157 7.02 -7.92 -14.97
C GLY A 157 7.32 -7.82 -16.45
N ALA A 158 6.28 -7.74 -17.27
CA ALA A 158 6.42 -7.52 -18.70
C ALA A 158 7.05 -6.15 -19.04
N LYS A 159 6.87 -5.13 -18.19
CA LYS A 159 7.35 -3.76 -18.37
C LYS A 159 7.49 -3.07 -17.01
N GLY A 160 8.41 -2.11 -16.87
CA GLY A 160 8.43 -1.16 -15.75
C GLY A 160 7.05 -0.57 -15.45
N GLY A 161 6.64 -0.63 -14.18
CA GLY A 161 5.39 -0.06 -13.68
C GLY A 161 4.13 -0.93 -13.81
N VAL A 162 4.23 -2.19 -14.24
CA VAL A 162 3.08 -3.12 -14.30
C VAL A 162 2.62 -3.63 -12.93
N GLY A 163 3.37 -3.35 -11.85
CA GLY A 163 3.04 -3.74 -10.48
C GLY A 163 3.57 -5.11 -10.06
N THR A 164 4.74 -5.52 -10.57
CA THR A 164 5.42 -6.78 -10.21
C THR A 164 5.64 -6.88 -8.70
N THR A 165 6.34 -5.90 -8.12
CA THR A 165 6.67 -5.84 -6.69
C THR A 165 5.44 -5.83 -5.81
N VAL A 166 4.41 -5.05 -6.16
CA VAL A 166 3.13 -5.03 -5.43
C VAL A 166 2.47 -6.41 -5.46
N THR A 167 2.53 -7.10 -6.59
CA THR A 167 2.00 -8.46 -6.73
C THR A 167 2.81 -9.44 -5.88
N ALA A 168 4.15 -9.39 -5.94
CA ALA A 168 5.03 -10.26 -5.16
C ALA A 168 4.83 -10.09 -3.64
N VAL A 169 4.82 -8.85 -3.15
CA VAL A 169 4.57 -8.52 -1.74
C VAL A 169 3.22 -9.08 -1.28
N HIS A 170 2.13 -8.82 -2.01
CA HIS A 170 0.81 -9.29 -1.59
C HIS A 170 0.60 -10.81 -1.75
N LEU A 171 1.29 -11.47 -2.69
CA LEU A 171 1.32 -12.94 -2.74
C LEU A 171 2.01 -13.51 -1.50
N ALA A 172 3.12 -12.93 -1.06
CA ALA A 172 3.82 -13.35 0.14
C ALA A 172 2.96 -13.12 1.41
N LEU A 173 2.30 -11.97 1.51
CA LEU A 173 1.37 -11.67 2.60
C LEU A 173 0.17 -12.62 2.62
N ALA A 174 -0.40 -12.95 1.47
CA ALA A 174 -1.52 -13.90 1.37
C ALA A 174 -1.10 -15.31 1.81
N ALA A 175 0.07 -15.77 1.37
CA ALA A 175 0.63 -17.05 1.79
C ALA A 175 0.87 -17.08 3.32
N HIS A 176 1.48 -16.03 3.88
CA HIS A 176 1.70 -15.93 5.32
C HIS A 176 0.39 -15.91 6.11
N ALA A 177 -0.61 -15.13 5.66
CA ALA A 177 -1.93 -15.06 6.28
C ALA A 177 -2.67 -16.40 6.25
N SER A 178 -2.27 -17.35 5.39
CA SER A 178 -2.76 -18.73 5.39
C SER A 178 -2.06 -19.66 6.38
N GLY A 179 -1.17 -19.14 7.21
CA GLY A 179 -0.42 -19.91 8.21
C GLY A 179 0.87 -20.54 7.69
N ARG A 180 1.21 -20.32 6.41
CA ARG A 180 2.41 -20.87 5.79
C ARG A 180 3.64 -20.06 6.15
N SER A 181 4.77 -20.73 6.30
CA SER A 181 6.05 -20.04 6.41
C SER A 181 6.46 -19.48 5.05
N THR A 182 6.74 -18.18 5.01
CA THR A 182 6.91 -17.46 3.74
C THR A 182 8.19 -16.65 3.74
N ALA A 183 8.97 -16.79 2.67
CA ALA A 183 10.05 -15.88 2.32
C ALA A 183 9.65 -15.02 1.11
N LEU A 184 10.06 -13.76 1.12
CA LEU A 184 9.99 -12.84 -0.01
C LEU A 184 11.42 -12.43 -0.38
N VAL A 185 11.83 -12.76 -1.60
CA VAL A 185 13.17 -12.48 -2.11
C VAL A 185 13.08 -11.40 -3.17
N ASP A 186 13.85 -10.33 -2.99
CA ASP A 186 13.99 -9.27 -3.98
C ASP A 186 15.19 -9.56 -4.88
N LEU A 187 14.91 -9.98 -6.11
CA LEU A 187 15.90 -10.13 -7.18
C LEU A 187 15.74 -9.05 -8.25
N ASP A 188 15.05 -7.93 -7.99
CA ASP A 188 15.19 -6.74 -8.83
C ASP A 188 16.51 -6.04 -8.48
N LEU A 189 17.62 -6.69 -8.82
CA LEU A 189 18.96 -6.39 -8.27
C LEU A 189 19.46 -4.97 -8.55
N GLN A 190 18.91 -4.28 -9.56
CA GLN A 190 19.30 -2.93 -9.95
C GLN A 190 18.35 -1.84 -9.44
N GLY A 191 17.14 -2.21 -8.99
CA GLY A 191 16.07 -1.26 -8.66
C GLY A 191 15.05 -1.79 -7.65
N GLY A 192 15.47 -2.72 -6.81
CA GLY A 192 14.63 -3.41 -5.84
C GLY A 192 14.18 -2.47 -4.73
N ASP A 193 12.86 -2.24 -4.69
CA ASP A 193 12.24 -1.28 -3.79
C ASP A 193 11.44 -1.96 -2.66
N ILE A 194 11.55 -3.29 -2.47
CA ILE A 194 10.76 -3.99 -1.44
C ILE A 194 11.00 -3.39 -0.05
N ALA A 195 12.25 -3.01 0.25
CA ALA A 195 12.60 -2.32 1.49
C ALA A 195 11.82 -1.01 1.66
N SER A 196 11.70 -0.21 0.60
CA SER A 196 10.96 1.05 0.56
C SER A 196 9.45 0.85 0.69
N TYR A 197 8.88 -0.16 0.01
CA TYR A 197 7.45 -0.48 0.09
C TYR A 197 6.99 -0.98 1.47
N LEU A 198 7.93 -1.43 2.30
CA LEU A 198 7.67 -2.01 3.62
C LEU A 198 8.34 -1.24 4.77
N ASP A 199 8.94 -0.07 4.50
CA ASP A 199 9.66 0.78 5.47
C ASP A 199 10.72 0.01 6.29
N VAL A 200 11.52 -0.82 5.60
CA VAL A 200 12.55 -1.67 6.21
C VAL A 200 13.92 -1.04 6.10
N GLN A 201 14.56 -0.79 7.24
CA GLN A 201 15.97 -0.39 7.32
C GLN A 201 16.85 -1.59 7.68
N PHE A 202 17.21 -2.37 6.66
CA PHE A 202 18.08 -3.55 6.82
C PHE A 202 19.22 -3.52 5.81
N ARG A 203 20.45 -3.76 6.29
CA ARG A 203 21.68 -3.56 5.48
C ARG A 203 22.14 -4.81 4.72
N ARG A 204 21.68 -6.00 5.10
CA ARG A 204 22.06 -7.23 4.41
C ARG A 204 21.18 -7.45 3.19
N SER A 205 21.76 -8.06 2.17
CA SER A 205 21.12 -8.28 0.88
C SER A 205 21.51 -9.63 0.29
N VAL A 206 20.84 -10.01 -0.80
CA VAL A 206 21.19 -11.19 -1.60
C VAL A 206 22.64 -11.14 -2.13
N ALA A 207 23.20 -9.94 -2.36
CA ALA A 207 24.59 -9.78 -2.80
C ALA A 207 25.60 -10.25 -1.73
N ASP A 208 25.26 -10.15 -0.44
CA ASP A 208 26.14 -10.64 0.64
C ASP A 208 26.22 -12.17 0.70
N LEU A 209 25.33 -12.86 -0.02
CA LEU A 209 25.31 -14.32 -0.16
C LEU A 209 26.00 -14.80 -1.44
N ALA A 210 26.35 -13.88 -2.37
CA ALA A 210 26.81 -14.25 -3.71
C ALA A 210 28.17 -15.00 -3.72
N ASP A 211 29.09 -14.58 -2.86
CA ASP A 211 30.44 -15.17 -2.74
C ASP A 211 30.50 -16.41 -1.84
N ILE A 212 29.41 -16.74 -1.17
CA ILE A 212 29.39 -17.82 -0.18
C ILE A 212 29.20 -19.16 -0.90
N ALA A 213 30.20 -20.02 -0.82
CA ALA A 213 30.19 -21.33 -1.49
C ALA A 213 29.13 -22.29 -0.93
N ASP A 214 28.85 -22.21 0.37
CA ASP A 214 27.84 -23.00 1.07
C ASP A 214 26.97 -22.09 1.94
N VAL A 215 25.72 -21.89 1.49
CA VAL A 215 24.73 -21.05 2.18
C VAL A 215 24.17 -21.85 3.36
N SER A 216 24.95 -21.90 4.44
CA SER A 216 24.52 -22.53 5.68
C SER A 216 23.26 -21.87 6.25
N SER A 217 22.49 -22.61 7.05
CA SER A 217 21.26 -22.09 7.69
C SER A 217 21.50 -20.82 8.51
N ARG A 218 22.67 -20.72 9.17
CA ARG A 218 23.07 -19.55 9.96
C ARG A 218 23.32 -18.32 9.08
N VAL A 219 24.11 -18.49 8.01
CA VAL A 219 24.42 -17.40 7.07
C VAL A 219 23.14 -16.88 6.40
N LEU A 220 22.26 -17.78 5.96
CA LEU A 220 20.99 -17.40 5.39
C LEU A 220 20.11 -16.67 6.40
N HIS A 221 20.12 -17.09 7.66
CA HIS A 221 19.37 -16.40 8.72
C HIS A 221 19.88 -14.98 8.96
N ASP A 222 21.19 -14.77 9.01
CA ASP A 222 21.80 -13.46 9.23
C ASP A 222 21.54 -12.48 8.07
N ALA A 223 21.31 -13.00 6.86
CA ALA A 223 21.00 -12.21 5.66
C ALA A 223 19.49 -11.94 5.47
N MET A 224 18.63 -12.52 6.29
CA MET A 224 17.17 -12.34 6.20
C MET A 224 16.64 -11.40 7.28
N TYR A 225 15.62 -10.63 6.94
CA TYR A 225 14.90 -9.76 7.85
C TYR A 225 13.46 -10.24 8.02
N VAL A 226 13.03 -10.59 9.23
CA VAL A 226 11.61 -10.95 9.47
C VAL A 226 10.81 -9.68 9.66
N HIS A 227 9.92 -9.41 8.71
CA HIS A 227 9.06 -8.23 8.73
C HIS A 227 7.90 -8.42 9.72
N GLU A 228 7.40 -7.32 10.32
CA GLU A 228 6.34 -7.37 11.32
C GLU A 228 5.00 -7.94 10.79
N SER A 229 4.74 -7.78 9.49
CA SER A 229 3.60 -8.40 8.81
C SER A 229 3.74 -9.91 8.59
N GLY A 230 4.92 -10.49 8.88
CA GLY A 230 5.14 -11.92 8.97
C GLY A 230 6.13 -12.56 7.98
N PRO A 231 6.20 -12.17 6.69
CA PRO A 231 7.17 -12.74 5.76
C PRO A 231 8.62 -12.43 6.12
N ALA A 232 9.52 -13.39 5.88
CA ALA A 232 10.95 -13.17 5.97
C ALA A 232 11.48 -12.61 4.64
N LEU A 233 12.19 -11.49 4.69
CA LEU A 233 12.65 -10.74 3.53
C LEU A 233 14.13 -11.05 3.27
N LEU A 234 14.49 -11.29 2.01
CA LEU A 234 15.85 -11.22 1.51
C LEU A 234 15.90 -10.10 0.47
N LEU A 235 16.54 -8.99 0.83
CA LEU A 235 16.45 -7.74 0.06
C LEU A 235 17.49 -7.68 -1.07
N ALA A 236 17.20 -6.85 -2.08
CA ALA A 236 18.16 -6.46 -3.10
C ALA A 236 19.26 -5.59 -2.48
N PRO A 237 20.45 -5.52 -3.10
CA PRO A 237 21.49 -4.61 -2.62
C PRO A 237 21.02 -3.15 -2.72
N ALA A 238 21.45 -2.31 -1.76
CA ALA A 238 21.14 -0.88 -1.77
C ALA A 238 21.80 -0.15 -2.96
N ASP A 239 22.99 -0.61 -3.34
CA ASP A 239 23.73 -0.10 -4.48
C ASP A 239 23.58 -1.07 -5.67
N GLY A 240 22.92 -0.62 -6.74
CA GLY A 240 22.48 -1.48 -7.84
C GLY A 240 23.63 -2.15 -8.62
N GLU A 241 24.83 -1.58 -8.62
CA GLU A 241 26.03 -2.19 -9.23
C GLU A 241 26.45 -3.50 -8.55
N ARG A 242 26.17 -3.65 -7.25
CA ARG A 242 26.40 -4.91 -6.51
C ARG A 242 25.45 -6.02 -6.96
N GLY A 243 24.40 -5.68 -7.70
CA GLY A 243 23.53 -6.65 -8.34
C GLY A 243 24.27 -7.56 -9.32
N GLU A 244 25.33 -7.08 -9.97
CA GLU A 244 26.12 -7.87 -10.92
C GLU A 244 26.92 -9.00 -10.24
N ASP A 245 27.17 -8.88 -8.93
CA ASP A 245 27.84 -9.93 -8.15
C ASP A 245 26.95 -11.18 -8.01
N VAL A 246 25.63 -11.02 -8.12
CA VAL A 246 24.65 -12.10 -7.94
C VAL A 246 24.54 -12.94 -9.21
N THR A 247 25.35 -14.00 -9.27
CA THR A 247 25.33 -14.97 -10.37
C THR A 247 24.10 -15.89 -10.37
N ASP A 248 23.84 -16.57 -11.49
CA ASP A 248 22.82 -17.62 -11.57
C ASP A 248 23.07 -18.76 -10.58
N ARG A 249 24.34 -19.11 -10.35
CA ARG A 249 24.74 -20.11 -9.34
C ARG A 249 24.34 -19.66 -7.95
N ALA A 250 24.66 -18.42 -7.57
CA ALA A 250 24.30 -17.87 -6.27
C ALA A 250 22.78 -17.86 -6.08
N ALA A 251 22.02 -17.39 -7.07
CA ALA A 251 20.57 -17.40 -7.04
C ALA A 251 20.00 -18.82 -6.82
N ARG A 252 20.51 -19.83 -7.54
CA ARG A 252 20.07 -21.23 -7.36
C ARG A 252 20.36 -21.76 -5.95
N LEU A 253 21.55 -21.49 -5.41
CA LEU A 253 21.94 -21.92 -4.07
C LEU A 253 21.05 -21.28 -2.99
N VAL A 254 20.86 -19.96 -3.08
CA VAL A 254 20.00 -19.21 -2.14
C VAL A 254 18.55 -19.72 -2.22
N LEU A 255 18.00 -19.87 -3.42
CA LEU A 255 16.62 -20.36 -3.59
C LEU A 255 16.46 -21.81 -3.13
N ALA A 256 17.46 -22.67 -3.35
CA ALA A 256 17.45 -24.04 -2.84
C ALA A 256 17.46 -24.08 -1.30
N ALA A 257 18.28 -23.24 -0.67
CA ALA A 257 18.35 -23.14 0.79
C ALA A 257 17.04 -22.57 1.38
N LEU A 258 16.46 -21.54 0.76
CA LEU A 258 15.16 -20.98 1.15
C LEU A 258 14.04 -22.00 0.98
N ARG A 259 14.04 -22.78 -0.10
CA ARG A 259 13.05 -23.84 -0.37
C ARG A 259 13.03 -24.93 0.70
N GLN A 260 14.16 -25.18 1.36
CA GLN A 260 14.25 -26.13 2.47
C GLN A 260 13.74 -25.55 3.79
N ARG A 261 13.66 -24.22 3.92
CA ARG A 261 13.29 -23.55 5.19
C ARG A 261 11.86 -23.02 5.19
N TYR A 262 11.34 -22.60 4.05
CA TYR A 262 10.03 -21.96 3.93
C TYR A 262 9.10 -22.79 3.06
N GLU A 263 7.84 -22.88 3.45
CA GLU A 263 6.80 -23.53 2.66
C GLU A 263 6.50 -22.79 1.36
N VAL A 264 6.64 -21.45 1.37
CA VAL A 264 6.48 -20.59 0.19
C VAL A 264 7.67 -19.64 0.08
N VAL A 265 8.28 -19.59 -1.09
CA VAL A 265 9.29 -18.59 -1.45
C VAL A 265 8.75 -17.80 -2.63
N VAL A 266 8.40 -16.54 -2.40
CA VAL A 266 8.02 -15.61 -3.47
C VAL A 266 9.25 -14.82 -3.88
N VAL A 267 9.54 -14.77 -5.17
CA VAL A 267 10.70 -14.08 -5.73
C VAL A 267 10.21 -12.95 -6.61
N ASP A 268 10.51 -11.71 -6.27
CA ASP A 268 10.33 -10.57 -7.16
C ASP A 268 11.52 -10.50 -8.13
N CYS A 269 11.27 -10.74 -9.41
CA CYS A 269 12.28 -10.68 -10.45
C CYS A 269 12.32 -9.31 -11.15
N GLY A 270 11.51 -8.34 -10.71
CA GLY A 270 11.43 -7.05 -11.37
C GLY A 270 11.00 -7.16 -12.83
N THR A 271 11.60 -6.34 -13.70
CA THR A 271 11.30 -6.33 -15.15
C THR A 271 12.49 -6.66 -16.03
N GLN A 272 13.68 -6.65 -15.44
CA GLN A 272 14.93 -6.96 -16.11
C GLN A 272 15.14 -8.48 -16.15
N MET A 273 15.95 -8.95 -17.09
CA MET A 273 16.29 -10.36 -17.21
C MET A 273 17.78 -10.53 -17.03
N THR A 274 18.21 -10.56 -15.77
CA THR A 274 19.58 -10.94 -15.40
C THR A 274 19.73 -12.47 -15.39
N SER A 275 20.97 -12.96 -15.28
CA SER A 275 21.25 -14.39 -15.12
C SER A 275 20.61 -14.95 -13.84
N ALA A 276 20.60 -14.18 -12.75
CA ALA A 276 19.92 -14.52 -11.50
C ALA A 276 18.40 -14.61 -11.67
N ASN A 277 17.76 -13.64 -12.35
CA ASN A 277 16.32 -13.70 -12.61
C ASN A 277 15.95 -14.89 -13.51
N ALA A 278 16.75 -15.16 -14.55
CA ALA A 278 16.55 -16.32 -15.42
C ALA A 278 16.60 -17.62 -14.62
N ALA A 279 17.60 -17.77 -13.74
CA ALA A 279 17.72 -18.92 -12.86
C ALA A 279 16.52 -19.06 -11.92
N ALA A 280 16.04 -17.95 -11.33
CA ALA A 280 14.87 -17.95 -10.47
C ALA A 280 13.59 -18.40 -11.19
N VAL A 281 13.36 -17.92 -12.42
CA VAL A 281 12.19 -18.31 -13.23
C VAL A 281 12.26 -19.78 -13.65
N GLU A 282 13.47 -20.28 -13.94
CA GLU A 282 13.72 -21.67 -14.33
C GLU A 282 13.45 -22.65 -13.18
N VAL A 283 13.94 -22.36 -11.96
CA VAL A 283 13.78 -23.27 -10.81
C VAL A 283 12.43 -23.14 -10.10
N ALA A 284 11.66 -22.08 -10.40
CA ALA A 284 10.38 -21.85 -9.77
C ALA A 284 9.36 -22.94 -10.14
N ASP A 285 8.55 -23.37 -9.18
CA ASP A 285 7.42 -24.26 -9.46
C ASP A 285 6.36 -23.51 -10.30
N THR A 286 6.16 -22.22 -9.99
CA THR A 286 5.25 -21.34 -10.72
C THR A 286 5.96 -20.05 -11.16
N ALA A 287 5.85 -19.70 -12.44
CA ALA A 287 6.24 -18.39 -12.95
C ALA A 287 5.00 -17.54 -13.25
N VAL A 288 4.91 -16.38 -12.60
CA VAL A 288 3.85 -15.38 -12.77
C VAL A 288 4.40 -14.23 -13.61
N LEU A 289 3.82 -14.02 -14.78
CA LEU A 289 4.11 -12.87 -15.64
C LEU A 289 3.05 -11.78 -15.43
N VAL A 290 3.45 -10.65 -14.87
CA VAL A 290 2.57 -9.49 -14.61
C VAL A 290 2.56 -8.57 -15.83
N THR A 291 1.38 -8.21 -16.31
CA THR A 291 1.20 -7.26 -17.41
C THR A 291 -0.02 -6.37 -17.20
N THR A 292 -0.15 -5.29 -17.96
CA THR A 292 -1.30 -4.38 -17.96
C THR A 292 -2.04 -4.45 -19.29
N PRO A 293 -3.34 -4.10 -19.36
CA PRO A 293 -4.16 -4.19 -20.56
C PRO A 293 -3.89 -3.04 -21.55
N ASP A 294 -2.61 -2.82 -21.87
CA ASP A 294 -2.17 -1.87 -22.89
C ASP A 294 -1.24 -2.55 -23.91
N VAL A 295 -1.21 -2.01 -25.12
CA VAL A 295 -0.51 -2.63 -26.26
C VAL A 295 0.99 -2.78 -25.98
N VAL A 296 1.61 -1.83 -25.29
CA VAL A 296 3.06 -1.81 -25.04
C VAL A 296 3.43 -2.89 -24.04
N ALA A 297 2.72 -3.00 -22.93
CA ALA A 297 2.93 -4.03 -21.92
C ALA A 297 2.66 -5.44 -22.47
N VAL A 298 1.61 -5.63 -23.28
CA VAL A 298 1.31 -6.93 -23.88
C VAL A 298 2.35 -7.35 -24.92
N ARG A 299 2.85 -6.41 -25.74
CA ARG A 299 3.96 -6.69 -26.66
C ARG A 299 5.24 -7.03 -25.90
N ALA A 300 5.50 -6.36 -24.79
CA ALA A 300 6.66 -6.63 -23.94
C ALA A 300 6.54 -8.02 -23.29
N ALA A 301 5.36 -8.40 -22.80
CA ALA A 301 5.06 -9.73 -22.28
C ALA A 301 5.35 -10.82 -23.34
N LYS A 302 4.89 -10.62 -24.59
CA LYS A 302 5.18 -11.53 -25.70
C LYS A 302 6.68 -11.67 -25.98
N ARG A 303 7.43 -10.57 -25.93
CA ARG A 303 8.90 -10.61 -26.12
C ARG A 303 9.58 -11.38 -24.99
N MET A 304 9.17 -11.16 -23.74
CA MET A 304 9.69 -11.87 -22.58
C MET A 304 9.42 -13.38 -22.66
N VAL A 305 8.19 -13.79 -22.98
CA VAL A 305 7.84 -15.21 -23.15
C VAL A 305 8.63 -15.86 -24.30
N ARG A 306 8.79 -15.18 -25.43
CA ARG A 306 9.62 -15.68 -26.54
C ARG A 306 11.09 -15.79 -26.16
N MET A 307 11.59 -14.88 -25.34
CA MET A 307 12.96 -14.93 -24.83
C MET A 307 13.14 -16.14 -23.90
N TRP A 308 12.23 -16.36 -22.96
CA TRP A 308 12.24 -17.52 -22.08
C TRP A 308 12.19 -18.85 -22.84
N ASP A 309 11.33 -18.94 -23.86
CA ASP A 309 11.21 -20.16 -24.66
C ASP A 309 12.47 -20.40 -25.52
N ARG A 310 13.06 -19.35 -26.11
CA ARG A 310 14.30 -19.46 -26.90
C ARG A 310 15.49 -19.87 -26.04
N LEU A 311 15.63 -19.28 -24.85
CA LEU A 311 16.73 -19.56 -23.93
C LEU A 311 16.50 -20.84 -23.09
N GLN A 312 15.41 -21.56 -23.34
CA GLN A 312 15.00 -22.75 -22.57
C GLN A 312 14.86 -22.50 -21.06
N ILE A 313 14.58 -21.26 -20.66
CA ILE A 313 14.34 -20.90 -19.25
C ILE A 313 12.97 -21.44 -18.83
N ARG A 314 11.94 -21.16 -19.64
CA ARG A 314 10.58 -21.63 -19.34
C ARG A 314 9.70 -21.64 -20.58
N LYS A 315 8.81 -22.64 -20.66
CA LYS A 315 7.84 -22.74 -21.74
C LYS A 315 6.63 -21.83 -21.52
N PRO A 316 6.01 -21.30 -22.59
CA PRO A 316 4.82 -20.46 -22.47
C PRO A 316 3.68 -21.14 -21.73
N GLN A 317 3.42 -22.42 -21.99
CA GLN A 317 2.35 -23.17 -21.32
C GLN A 317 2.59 -23.39 -19.82
N ASP A 318 3.81 -23.23 -19.31
CA ASP A 318 4.15 -23.39 -17.90
C ASP A 318 4.27 -22.04 -17.19
N THR A 319 3.90 -20.97 -17.87
CA THR A 319 3.87 -19.59 -17.38
C THR A 319 2.42 -19.16 -17.19
N THR A 320 2.12 -18.56 -16.04
CA THR A 320 0.81 -17.98 -15.75
C THR A 320 0.89 -16.47 -15.87
N THR A 321 0.11 -15.86 -16.75
CA THR A 321 0.05 -14.41 -16.92
C THR A 321 -1.12 -13.83 -16.13
N VAL A 322 -0.83 -12.83 -15.29
CA VAL A 322 -1.84 -12.03 -14.59
C VAL A 322 -1.96 -10.66 -15.25
N VAL A 323 -3.21 -10.24 -15.48
CA VAL A 323 -3.51 -8.90 -16.00
C VAL A 323 -3.82 -7.98 -14.82
N ASN A 324 -2.88 -7.10 -14.52
CA ASN A 324 -3.02 -6.04 -13.53
C ASN A 324 -3.70 -4.80 -14.13
N ARG A 325 -4.34 -3.99 -13.28
CA ARG A 325 -5.08 -2.77 -13.65
C ARG A 325 -6.21 -3.04 -14.67
N HIS A 326 -6.82 -4.22 -14.60
CA HIS A 326 -7.92 -4.60 -15.49
C HIS A 326 -9.26 -4.04 -14.99
N THR A 327 -10.10 -3.59 -15.93
CA THR A 327 -11.51 -3.31 -15.66
C THR A 327 -12.36 -3.86 -16.81
N ARG A 328 -13.66 -4.06 -16.60
CA ARG A 328 -14.56 -4.53 -17.67
C ARG A 328 -14.61 -3.60 -18.88
N ALA A 329 -14.29 -2.32 -18.71
CA ALA A 329 -14.26 -1.33 -19.78
C ALA A 329 -12.95 -1.34 -20.60
N THR A 330 -11.93 -2.09 -20.17
CA THR A 330 -10.67 -2.17 -20.92
C THR A 330 -10.87 -2.88 -22.26
N GLU A 331 -10.30 -2.33 -23.32
CA GLU A 331 -10.40 -2.92 -24.67
C GLU A 331 -9.63 -4.23 -24.77
N ILE A 332 -8.44 -4.29 -24.15
CA ILE A 332 -7.59 -5.47 -24.16
C ILE A 332 -8.02 -6.41 -23.04
N GLN A 333 -8.77 -7.44 -23.42
CA GLN A 333 -9.26 -8.46 -22.51
C GLN A 333 -8.17 -9.51 -22.19
N PRO A 334 -8.18 -10.14 -20.99
CA PRO A 334 -7.20 -11.15 -20.61
C PRO A 334 -7.09 -12.33 -21.59
N THR A 335 -8.19 -12.73 -22.20
CA THR A 335 -8.21 -13.79 -23.22
C THR A 335 -7.41 -13.41 -24.48
N LEU A 336 -7.40 -12.13 -24.86
CA LEU A 336 -6.56 -11.65 -25.96
C LEU A 336 -5.08 -11.65 -25.55
N VAL A 337 -4.77 -11.25 -24.32
CA VAL A 337 -3.39 -11.30 -23.79
C VAL A 337 -2.85 -12.73 -23.84
N GLY A 338 -3.63 -13.72 -23.42
CA GLY A 338 -3.26 -15.14 -23.49
C GLY A 338 -3.00 -15.62 -24.91
N ARG A 339 -3.85 -15.24 -25.88
CA ARG A 339 -3.62 -15.57 -27.30
C ARG A 339 -2.35 -14.95 -27.87
N ILE A 340 -2.01 -13.73 -27.46
CA ILE A 340 -0.83 -13.00 -27.96
C ILE A 340 0.46 -13.58 -27.38
N THR A 341 0.45 -13.93 -26.10
CA THR A 341 1.61 -14.41 -25.33
C THR A 341 1.81 -15.92 -25.44
N GLY A 342 0.73 -16.68 -25.63
CA GLY A 342 0.74 -18.14 -25.62
C GLY A 342 0.79 -18.77 -24.23
N THR A 343 0.56 -17.97 -23.18
CA THR A 343 0.64 -18.41 -21.77
C THR A 343 -0.73 -18.82 -21.23
N ARG A 344 -0.72 -19.50 -20.07
CA ARG A 344 -1.95 -19.67 -19.28
C ARG A 344 -2.35 -18.31 -18.69
N ILE A 345 -3.62 -17.96 -18.73
CA ILE A 345 -4.13 -16.71 -18.16
C ILE A 345 -4.77 -17.01 -16.82
N ALA A 346 -4.37 -16.25 -15.80
CA ALA A 346 -5.00 -16.32 -14.49
C ALA A 346 -6.48 -15.96 -14.60
N ALA A 347 -7.34 -16.72 -13.92
CA ALA A 347 -8.77 -16.42 -13.82
C ALA A 347 -8.99 -15.12 -13.02
N SER A 348 -8.14 -14.89 -12.02
CA SER A 348 -8.14 -13.67 -11.20
C SER A 348 -7.49 -12.51 -11.95
N THR A 349 -8.17 -11.37 -12.04
CA THR A 349 -7.58 -10.10 -12.50
C THR A 349 -7.44 -9.11 -11.35
N VAL A 350 -6.47 -8.20 -11.44
CA VAL A 350 -6.25 -7.17 -10.41
C VAL A 350 -6.85 -5.84 -10.90
N PRO A 351 -7.81 -5.25 -10.18
CA PRO A 351 -8.44 -3.99 -10.58
C PRO A 351 -7.50 -2.80 -10.60
N ALA A 352 -7.81 -1.80 -11.43
CA ALA A 352 -7.14 -0.50 -11.41
C ALA A 352 -7.69 0.37 -10.28
N ALA A 353 -7.15 0.23 -9.06
CA ALA A 353 -7.57 1.04 -7.91
C ALA A 353 -6.40 1.85 -7.32
N PHE A 354 -5.91 2.82 -8.09
CA PHE A 354 -4.78 3.67 -7.71
C PHE A 354 -5.02 4.43 -6.39
N ARG A 355 -6.26 4.89 -6.15
CA ARG A 355 -6.64 5.59 -4.91
C ARG A 355 -6.51 4.73 -3.65
N GLU A 356 -6.61 3.40 -3.78
CA GLU A 356 -6.43 2.48 -2.65
C GLU A 356 -4.93 2.25 -2.36
N LEU A 357 -4.12 2.15 -3.42
CA LEU A 357 -2.69 1.82 -3.32
C LEU A 357 -1.81 3.01 -2.98
N GLN A 358 -2.07 4.19 -3.56
CA GLN A 358 -1.17 5.33 -3.47
C GLN A 358 -0.85 5.72 -2.01
N PRO A 359 -1.83 5.86 -1.09
CA PRO A 359 -1.53 6.28 0.28
C PRO A 359 -0.64 5.31 1.05
N VAL A 360 -0.77 4.00 0.81
CA VAL A 360 0.04 2.98 1.49
C VAL A 360 1.43 2.84 0.87
N ILE A 361 1.56 3.06 -0.44
CA ILE A 361 2.85 3.08 -1.13
C ILE A 361 3.66 4.30 -0.68
N ASP A 362 3.07 5.49 -0.73
CA ASP A 362 3.75 6.75 -0.38
C ASP A 362 4.20 6.76 1.10
N ALA A 363 3.53 5.96 1.93
CA ALA A 363 3.83 5.83 3.35
C ALA A 363 4.76 4.64 3.70
N GLY A 364 5.22 3.87 2.71
CA GLY A 364 6.06 2.67 2.92
C GLY A 364 5.36 1.54 3.67
N ARG A 365 4.03 1.52 3.71
CA ARG A 365 3.24 0.53 4.47
C ARG A 365 2.34 -0.27 3.55
N LEU A 366 2.90 -0.84 2.48
CA LEU A 366 2.12 -1.62 1.51
C LEU A 366 1.38 -2.80 2.16
N HIS A 367 1.89 -3.33 3.28
CA HIS A 367 1.26 -4.37 4.07
C HIS A 367 -0.04 -3.92 4.77
N ASP A 368 -0.23 -2.63 5.03
CA ASP A 368 -1.40 -2.03 5.68
C ASP A 368 -2.61 -1.83 4.74
N LEU A 369 -2.51 -2.30 3.49
CA LEU A 369 -3.61 -2.17 2.54
C LEU A 369 -4.92 -2.76 3.12
N ASP A 370 -5.98 -1.96 3.10
CA ASP A 370 -7.27 -2.25 3.74
C ASP A 370 -7.83 -3.61 3.32
N ALA A 371 -8.44 -4.35 4.25
CA ALA A 371 -9.03 -5.67 3.98
C ALA A 371 -10.14 -5.64 2.91
N ARG A 372 -10.80 -4.49 2.70
CA ARG A 372 -11.81 -4.25 1.66
C ARG A 372 -11.22 -3.81 0.33
N SER A 373 -9.90 -3.62 0.25
CA SER A 373 -9.23 -3.24 -0.99
C SER A 373 -9.52 -4.25 -2.11
N THR A 374 -9.92 -3.72 -3.25
CA THR A 374 -10.18 -4.51 -4.45
C THR A 374 -8.89 -5.07 -5.06
N VAL A 375 -7.77 -4.33 -4.92
CA VAL A 375 -6.43 -4.80 -5.31
C VAL A 375 -6.00 -5.97 -4.45
N LYS A 376 -6.09 -5.82 -3.12
CA LYS A 376 -5.76 -6.90 -2.17
C LYS A 376 -6.58 -8.16 -2.45
N ALA A 377 -7.89 -8.01 -2.59
CA ALA A 377 -8.78 -9.13 -2.91
C ALA A 377 -8.42 -9.81 -4.24
N GLY A 378 -8.07 -9.05 -5.28
CA GLY A 378 -7.65 -9.57 -6.57
C GLY A 378 -6.36 -10.38 -6.49
N ILE A 379 -5.34 -9.87 -5.80
CA ILE A 379 -4.05 -10.58 -5.63
C ILE A 379 -4.20 -11.79 -4.71
N TRP A 380 -5.06 -11.72 -3.68
CA TRP A 380 -5.29 -12.86 -2.78
C TRP A 380 -6.12 -13.96 -3.46
N SER A 381 -7.02 -13.61 -4.38
CA SER A 381 -7.68 -14.57 -5.27
C SER A 381 -6.67 -15.27 -6.18
N LEU A 382 -5.72 -14.51 -6.76
CA LEU A 382 -4.61 -15.08 -7.50
C LEU A 382 -3.78 -16.03 -6.63
N ALA A 383 -3.46 -15.65 -5.39
CA ALA A 383 -2.73 -16.52 -4.47
C ALA A 383 -3.47 -17.85 -4.21
N GLY A 384 -4.81 -17.82 -4.12
CA GLY A 384 -5.66 -19.01 -4.06
C GLY A 384 -5.58 -19.87 -5.32
N GLU A 385 -5.65 -19.26 -6.49
CA GLU A 385 -5.52 -19.94 -7.80
C GLU A 385 -4.15 -20.61 -7.96
N LEU A 386 -3.09 -19.99 -7.44
CA LEU A 386 -1.73 -20.53 -7.43
C LEU A 386 -1.48 -21.57 -6.32
N GLY A 387 -2.49 -21.89 -5.49
CA GLY A 387 -2.36 -22.86 -4.39
C GLY A 387 -1.50 -22.37 -3.22
N LEU A 388 -1.31 -21.05 -3.10
CA LEU A 388 -0.51 -20.47 -2.01
C LEU A 388 -1.30 -20.30 -0.71
N VAL A 389 -2.62 -20.25 -0.82
CA VAL A 389 -3.55 -20.01 0.30
C VAL A 389 -4.34 -21.28 0.58
N THR A 390 -4.27 -21.79 1.81
CA THR A 390 -5.17 -22.87 2.26
C THR A 390 -6.57 -22.31 2.50
N GLY A 391 -7.63 -23.05 2.12
CA GLY A 391 -9.00 -22.55 1.96
C GLY A 391 -9.69 -21.83 3.13
N ALA A 392 -9.05 -21.68 4.29
CA ALA A 392 -9.55 -20.90 5.43
C ALA A 392 -9.28 -19.39 5.36
N SER A 393 -8.29 -18.93 4.57
CA SER A 393 -7.86 -17.52 4.50
C SER A 393 -8.13 -16.85 3.14
N LEU A 394 -8.86 -17.54 2.25
CA LEU A 394 -9.47 -16.87 1.10
C LEU A 394 -10.55 -15.93 1.62
N PRO A 395 -10.56 -14.63 1.25
CA PRO A 395 -11.76 -13.83 1.44
C PRO A 395 -12.92 -14.60 0.82
N ALA A 396 -13.93 -14.91 1.65
CA ALA A 396 -14.97 -15.87 1.28
C ALA A 396 -15.47 -15.60 -0.14
N PRO A 397 -15.52 -16.61 -1.03
CA PRO A 397 -16.10 -16.42 -2.33
C PRO A 397 -17.52 -15.93 -2.07
N ARG A 398 -17.83 -14.70 -2.49
CA ARG A 398 -19.19 -14.18 -2.41
C ARG A 398 -20.05 -15.19 -3.16
N GLY A 399 -20.77 -16.01 -2.40
CA GLY A 399 -21.68 -17.00 -2.94
C GLY A 399 -22.57 -16.30 -3.95
N LYS A 400 -22.87 -17.00 -5.06
CA LYS A 400 -23.87 -16.61 -6.05
C LYS A 400 -25.25 -16.51 -5.37
N LYS A 401 -25.47 -15.49 -4.54
CA LYS A 401 -26.78 -14.90 -4.37
C LYS A 401 -26.94 -13.97 -5.55
N SER A 402 -27.90 -14.31 -6.39
CA SER A 402 -28.53 -13.40 -7.32
C SER A 402 -28.87 -12.09 -6.58
N ARG A 403 -27.95 -11.13 -6.62
CA ARG A 403 -28.21 -9.71 -6.44
C ARG A 403 -27.79 -9.04 -7.72
N ARG A 404 -28.76 -8.98 -8.62
CA ARG A 404 -28.76 -8.09 -9.76
C ARG A 404 -28.57 -6.66 -9.21
N GLY A 405 -27.48 -6.01 -9.62
CA GLY A 405 -27.24 -4.58 -9.37
C GLY A 405 -26.26 -4.28 -8.24
N GLY A 406 -25.01 -3.96 -8.60
CA GLY A 406 -24.02 -3.55 -7.61
C GLY A 406 -22.66 -3.15 -8.22
N ASP A 407 -22.68 -2.43 -9.34
CA ASP A 407 -21.56 -1.60 -9.84
C ASP A 407 -22.05 -0.36 -10.62
N ARG A 408 -23.37 -0.20 -10.80
CA ARG A 408 -23.96 1.06 -11.25
C ARG A 408 -24.12 2.09 -10.13
N GLY A 409 -23.95 1.70 -8.86
CA GLY A 409 -24.37 2.48 -7.69
C GLY A 409 -23.51 3.71 -7.37
N GLN A 410 -22.22 3.73 -7.72
CA GLN A 410 -21.36 4.88 -7.42
C GLN A 410 -21.57 6.01 -8.43
N VAL A 411 -21.78 5.67 -9.70
CA VAL A 411 -22.22 6.64 -10.72
C VAL A 411 -23.66 7.09 -10.45
N THR A 412 -24.53 6.22 -9.90
CA THR A 412 -25.93 6.62 -9.64
C THR A 412 -26.06 7.66 -8.53
N LEU A 413 -25.21 7.66 -7.50
CA LEU A 413 -25.29 8.67 -6.43
C LEU A 413 -24.83 10.07 -6.89
N GLU A 414 -23.78 10.16 -7.70
CA GLU A 414 -23.38 11.43 -8.33
C GLU A 414 -24.37 11.85 -9.42
N THR A 415 -24.90 10.91 -10.20
CA THR A 415 -25.86 11.21 -11.27
C THR A 415 -27.23 11.61 -10.73
N LEU A 416 -27.71 11.06 -9.60
CA LEU A 416 -29.02 11.44 -9.03
C LEU A 416 -29.02 12.86 -8.45
N GLY A 417 -27.88 13.33 -7.93
CA GLY A 417 -27.70 14.70 -7.48
C GLY A 417 -27.46 15.69 -8.64
N MET A 418 -26.71 15.27 -9.67
CA MET A 418 -26.39 16.14 -10.81
C MET A 418 -27.52 16.24 -11.85
N THR A 419 -28.34 15.22 -12.03
CA THR A 419 -29.46 15.23 -13.01
C THR A 419 -30.44 16.39 -12.79
N PRO A 420 -30.96 16.67 -11.57
CA PRO A 420 -31.82 17.83 -11.36
C PRO A 420 -31.08 19.15 -11.60
N ILE A 421 -29.80 19.24 -11.27
CA ILE A 421 -28.98 20.43 -11.54
C ILE A 421 -28.80 20.65 -13.04
N ILE A 422 -28.44 19.61 -13.79
CA ILE A 422 -28.28 19.67 -15.25
C ILE A 422 -29.60 20.04 -15.94
N LEU A 423 -30.73 19.47 -15.49
CA LEU A 423 -32.04 19.83 -16.00
C LEU A 423 -32.38 21.30 -15.72
N ILE A 424 -32.12 21.80 -14.50
CA ILE A 424 -32.31 23.22 -14.16
C ILE A 424 -31.41 24.11 -15.04
N THR A 425 -30.13 23.75 -15.22
CA THR A 425 -29.21 24.51 -16.08
C THR A 425 -29.68 24.53 -17.53
N LEU A 426 -30.13 23.40 -18.08
CA LEU A 426 -30.68 23.34 -19.45
C LEU A 426 -31.95 24.18 -19.59
N ILE A 427 -32.83 24.18 -18.59
CA ILE A 427 -34.02 25.03 -18.56
C ILE A 427 -33.61 26.51 -18.57
N LEU A 428 -32.65 26.92 -17.73
CA LEU A 428 -32.17 28.30 -17.69
C LEU A 428 -31.54 28.75 -19.01
N VAL A 429 -30.70 27.90 -19.62
CA VAL A 429 -30.09 28.17 -20.93
C VAL A 429 -31.17 28.29 -22.01
N TRP A 430 -32.16 27.40 -22.02
CA TRP A 430 -33.27 27.47 -22.96
C TRP A 430 -34.14 28.71 -22.76
N GLN A 431 -34.39 29.10 -21.51
CA GLN A 431 -35.10 30.34 -21.21
C GLN A 431 -34.34 31.57 -21.71
N ALA A 432 -33.02 31.64 -21.55
CA ALA A 432 -32.22 32.73 -22.10
C ALA A 432 -32.31 32.81 -23.64
N VAL A 433 -32.32 31.65 -24.33
CA VAL A 433 -32.53 31.58 -25.78
C VAL A 433 -33.92 32.11 -26.17
N LEU A 434 -34.97 31.69 -25.44
CA LEU A 434 -36.34 32.18 -25.68
C LEU A 434 -36.46 33.68 -25.45
N THR A 435 -35.84 34.22 -24.39
CA THR A 435 -35.81 35.67 -24.14
C THR A 435 -35.11 36.41 -25.28
N GLY A 436 -33.94 35.94 -25.73
CA GLY A 436 -33.23 36.53 -26.86
C GLY A 436 -34.04 36.51 -28.15
N TYR A 437 -34.69 35.39 -28.45
CA TYR A 437 -35.56 35.27 -29.61
C TYR A 437 -36.79 36.19 -29.52
N THR A 438 -37.37 36.35 -28.33
CA THR A 438 -38.47 37.29 -28.08
C THR A 438 -38.05 38.73 -28.33
N PHE A 439 -36.81 39.11 -27.98
CA PHE A 439 -36.25 40.42 -28.30
C PHE A 439 -36.17 40.67 -29.80
N THR A 440 -35.74 39.67 -30.56
CA THR A 440 -35.72 39.74 -32.03
C THR A 440 -37.13 39.88 -32.61
N LEU A 441 -38.09 39.10 -32.11
CA LEU A 441 -39.49 39.17 -32.55
C LEU A 441 -40.14 40.53 -32.22
N ALA A 442 -39.96 41.03 -30.99
CA ALA A 442 -40.52 42.31 -30.57
C ALA A 442 -39.95 43.47 -31.40
N GLY A 443 -38.64 43.44 -31.71
CA GLY A 443 -38.01 44.42 -32.59
C GLY A 443 -38.58 44.40 -34.01
N ASN A 444 -38.67 43.22 -34.63
CA ASN A 444 -39.23 43.09 -35.98
C ASN A 444 -40.71 43.52 -36.05
N ALA A 445 -41.50 43.13 -35.04
CA ALA A 445 -42.90 43.52 -34.95
C ALA A 445 -43.06 45.03 -34.74
N ALA A 446 -42.20 45.66 -33.93
CA ALA A 446 -42.19 47.12 -33.75
C ALA A 446 -41.84 47.84 -35.06
N ASP A 447 -40.84 47.36 -35.80
CA ASP A 447 -40.48 47.92 -37.12
C ASP A 447 -41.64 47.85 -38.12
N GLN A 448 -42.36 46.72 -38.16
CA GLN A 448 -43.53 46.54 -39.01
C GLN A 448 -44.69 47.43 -38.57
N ALA A 449 -44.95 47.51 -37.26
CA ALA A 449 -45.97 48.38 -36.69
C ALA A 449 -45.71 49.85 -37.01
N ALA A 450 -44.47 50.32 -36.86
CA ALA A 450 -44.07 51.70 -37.18
C ALA A 450 -44.31 52.02 -38.66
N ARG A 451 -43.93 51.12 -39.57
CA ARG A 451 -44.14 51.30 -41.02
C ARG A 451 -45.61 51.34 -41.39
N ALA A 452 -46.43 50.43 -40.86
CA ALA A 452 -47.87 50.43 -41.14
C ALA A 452 -48.57 51.68 -40.57
N ALA A 453 -48.15 52.10 -39.36
CA ALA A 453 -48.67 53.29 -38.70
C ALA A 453 -48.25 54.61 -39.37
N ALA A 454 -47.13 54.64 -40.10
CA ALA A 454 -46.67 55.80 -40.87
C ALA A 454 -47.63 56.21 -41.98
N VAL A 455 -48.28 55.24 -42.64
CA VAL A 455 -49.12 55.47 -43.82
C VAL A 455 -50.63 55.41 -43.50
N SER A 456 -51.00 54.89 -42.33
CA SER A 456 -52.40 54.76 -41.89
C SER A 456 -52.96 56.05 -41.30
N SER A 457 -54.27 56.30 -41.48
CA SER A 457 -55.02 57.35 -40.78
C SER A 457 -55.24 57.04 -39.29
N ASP A 458 -55.26 55.76 -38.93
CA ASP A 458 -55.33 55.23 -37.57
C ASP A 458 -54.03 54.45 -37.25
N PRO A 459 -53.03 55.11 -36.64
CA PRO A 459 -51.72 54.52 -36.36
C PRO A 459 -51.80 53.31 -35.42
N GLN A 460 -52.70 53.36 -34.43
CA GLN A 460 -52.80 52.33 -33.41
C GLN A 460 -53.39 51.03 -33.97
N SER A 461 -54.50 51.13 -34.71
CA SER A 461 -55.14 49.95 -35.30
C SER A 461 -54.25 49.28 -36.36
N ALA A 462 -53.69 50.07 -37.28
CA ALA A 462 -52.80 49.55 -38.33
C ALA A 462 -51.48 49.00 -37.78
N GLY A 463 -50.93 49.63 -36.73
CA GLY A 463 -49.73 49.15 -36.06
C GLY A 463 -49.98 47.82 -35.32
N ALA A 464 -51.13 47.66 -34.66
CA ALA A 464 -51.50 46.43 -33.97
C ALA A 464 -51.71 45.26 -34.93
N ASP A 465 -52.42 45.48 -36.05
CA ASP A 465 -52.65 44.44 -37.07
C ASP A 465 -51.34 43.98 -37.73
N ALA A 466 -50.46 44.93 -38.07
CA ALA A 466 -49.16 44.63 -38.68
C ALA A 466 -48.18 43.95 -37.71
N ALA A 467 -48.17 44.36 -36.43
CA ALA A 467 -47.37 43.68 -35.42
C ALA A 467 -47.80 42.22 -35.22
N ALA A 468 -49.10 41.94 -35.34
CA ALA A 468 -49.66 40.62 -35.08
C ALA A 468 -49.52 39.64 -36.25
N SER A 469 -49.33 40.10 -37.49
CA SER A 469 -49.35 39.25 -38.68
C SER A 469 -48.23 38.21 -38.71
N ASP A 470 -47.05 38.59 -38.21
CA ASP A 470 -45.82 37.81 -38.32
C ASP A 470 -45.39 37.18 -36.99
N LEU A 471 -46.18 37.36 -35.92
CA LEU A 471 -45.90 36.76 -34.62
C LEU A 471 -46.29 35.28 -34.59
N PRO A 472 -45.37 34.39 -34.18
CA PRO A 472 -45.72 32.98 -33.94
C PRO A 472 -46.79 32.86 -32.85
N GLY A 473 -47.65 31.84 -32.96
CA GLY A 473 -48.82 31.66 -32.09
C GLY A 473 -48.53 31.60 -30.58
N ALA A 474 -47.30 31.27 -30.17
CA ALA A 474 -46.89 31.27 -28.75
C ALA A 474 -46.63 32.67 -28.18
N TRP A 475 -46.52 33.72 -29.01
CA TRP A 475 -46.29 35.12 -28.61
C TRP A 475 -47.45 36.05 -28.95
N SER A 476 -48.40 35.63 -29.80
CA SER A 476 -49.49 36.49 -30.26
C SER A 476 -50.62 36.70 -29.24
N GLY A 477 -50.83 35.75 -28.31
CA GLY A 477 -51.97 35.79 -27.38
C GLY A 477 -51.92 36.90 -26.33
N ASP A 478 -50.72 37.33 -25.92
CA ASP A 478 -50.48 38.35 -24.88
C ASP A 478 -49.67 39.55 -25.44
N ALA A 479 -49.66 39.75 -26.76
CA ALA A 479 -48.95 40.85 -27.41
C ALA A 479 -49.71 42.18 -27.25
N HIS A 480 -49.01 43.24 -26.84
CA HIS A 480 -49.56 44.59 -26.77
C HIS A 480 -48.74 45.56 -27.62
N THR A 481 -49.40 46.24 -28.54
CA THR A 481 -48.78 47.26 -29.40
C THR A 481 -49.28 48.63 -29.01
N ASP A 482 -48.38 49.60 -28.88
CA ASP A 482 -48.68 51.02 -28.76
C ASP A 482 -47.97 51.73 -29.92
N ALA A 483 -48.76 52.24 -30.87
CA ALA A 483 -48.28 52.96 -32.03
C ALA A 483 -48.96 54.33 -32.09
N HIS A 484 -48.16 55.38 -31.96
CA HIS A 484 -48.66 56.75 -31.95
C HIS A 484 -47.79 57.67 -32.79
N ARG A 485 -48.39 58.82 -33.13
CA ARG A 485 -47.74 59.85 -33.93
C ARG A 485 -47.23 60.95 -33.03
N ASN A 486 -45.98 61.30 -33.23
CA ASN A 486 -45.33 62.37 -32.52
C ASN A 486 -45.48 63.70 -33.28
N GLY A 487 -45.52 64.81 -32.54
CA GLY A 487 -45.65 66.16 -33.12
C GLY A 487 -44.42 66.63 -33.89
N ASP A 488 -43.34 65.84 -33.93
CA ASP A 488 -42.08 66.08 -34.64
C ASP A 488 -42.06 65.51 -36.08
N GLY A 489 -43.20 65.00 -36.57
CA GLY A 489 -43.30 64.39 -37.91
C GLY A 489 -42.85 62.93 -37.98
N THR A 490 -42.81 62.24 -36.84
CA THR A 490 -42.42 60.83 -36.76
C THR A 490 -43.52 59.97 -36.16
N VAL A 491 -43.47 58.67 -36.44
CA VAL A 491 -44.32 57.65 -35.86
C VAL A 491 -43.46 56.69 -35.07
N GLU A 492 -43.88 56.41 -33.84
CA GLU A 492 -43.19 55.51 -32.93
C GLU A 492 -44.11 54.34 -32.60
N ALA A 493 -43.55 53.14 -32.61
CA ALA A 493 -44.26 51.93 -32.24
C ALA A 493 -43.46 51.15 -31.20
N THR A 494 -44.15 50.77 -30.13
CA THR A 494 -43.65 49.92 -29.06
C THR A 494 -44.48 48.64 -29.04
N VAL A 495 -43.82 47.49 -29.19
CA VAL A 495 -44.46 46.17 -29.10
C VAL A 495 -43.95 45.47 -27.86
N THR A 496 -44.87 45.08 -26.97
CA THR A 496 -44.61 44.34 -25.75
C THR A 496 -45.02 42.89 -25.94
N LEU A 497 -44.07 41.97 -25.81
CA LEU A 497 -44.31 40.54 -25.90
C LEU A 497 -44.01 39.85 -24.56
N LYS A 498 -44.81 38.84 -24.22
CA LYS A 498 -44.54 37.96 -23.07
C LYS A 498 -43.63 36.81 -23.50
N VAL A 499 -42.57 36.55 -22.74
CA VAL A 499 -41.68 35.41 -23.02
C VAL A 499 -42.39 34.11 -22.59
N PRO A 500 -42.55 33.12 -23.47
CA PRO A 500 -43.19 31.85 -23.11
C PRO A 500 -42.28 31.01 -22.21
N VAL A 501 -42.88 30.37 -21.20
CA VAL A 501 -42.18 29.49 -20.26
C VAL A 501 -42.20 28.05 -20.80
N LEU A 502 -41.09 27.33 -20.65
CA LEU A 502 -40.93 25.96 -21.15
C LEU A 502 -41.90 24.95 -20.49
N PHE A 503 -42.37 25.21 -19.27
CA PHE A 503 -43.32 24.38 -18.53
C PHE A 503 -44.49 25.22 -17.99
N PRO A 504 -45.61 25.32 -18.72
CA PRO A 504 -46.78 26.04 -18.24
C PRO A 504 -47.36 25.32 -17.00
N GLY A 505 -47.41 26.02 -15.85
CA GLY A 505 -48.06 25.56 -14.62
C GLY A 505 -47.15 25.27 -13.41
N THR A 506 -45.82 25.31 -13.55
CA THR A 506 -44.91 25.06 -12.41
C THR A 506 -44.26 26.32 -11.83
N ILE A 507 -43.95 27.32 -12.68
CA ILE A 507 -43.39 28.62 -12.26
C ILE A 507 -43.86 29.67 -13.26
N ASP A 508 -44.62 30.66 -12.81
CA ASP A 508 -45.09 31.78 -13.64
C ASP A 508 -44.03 32.88 -13.55
N PHE A 509 -43.21 33.06 -14.61
CA PHE A 509 -42.20 34.10 -14.67
C PHE A 509 -42.71 35.27 -15.54
N PRO A 510 -42.95 36.46 -14.96
CA PRO A 510 -43.57 37.58 -15.67
C PRO A 510 -42.51 38.43 -16.39
N PHE A 511 -41.82 37.86 -17.38
CA PHE A 511 -40.88 38.63 -18.20
C PHE A 511 -41.54 39.11 -19.48
N HIS A 512 -41.72 40.43 -19.57
CA HIS A 512 -42.11 41.12 -20.78
C HIS A 512 -40.87 41.71 -21.45
N VAL A 513 -40.84 41.64 -22.79
CA VAL A 513 -39.79 42.22 -23.62
C VAL A 513 -40.43 43.28 -24.52
N HIS A 514 -39.76 44.42 -24.62
CA HIS A 514 -40.24 45.57 -25.38
C HIS A 514 -39.34 45.78 -26.61
N GLY A 515 -39.95 45.81 -27.78
CA GLY A 515 -39.34 46.29 -29.02
C GLY A 515 -39.80 47.70 -29.30
N HIS A 516 -38.88 48.56 -29.75
CA HIS A 516 -39.16 49.96 -30.06
C HIS A 516 -38.65 50.29 -31.46
N ALA A 517 -39.47 50.95 -32.26
CA ALA A 517 -39.12 51.41 -33.60
C ALA A 517 -39.70 52.79 -33.87
N LYS A 518 -38.95 53.61 -34.62
CA LYS A 518 -39.33 54.98 -34.97
C LYS A 518 -39.11 55.19 -36.47
N THR A 519 -40.12 55.69 -37.17
CA THR A 519 -40.06 55.99 -38.60
C THR A 519 -40.61 57.39 -38.88
N VAL A 520 -40.32 57.93 -40.07
CA VAL A 520 -40.88 59.21 -40.53
C VAL A 520 -42.33 59.00 -40.96
N ASP A 521 -43.17 59.98 -40.69
CA ASP A 521 -44.56 60.01 -41.12
C ASP A 521 -44.67 60.29 -42.63
N GLU A 522 -45.24 59.37 -43.40
CA GLU A 522 -45.29 59.42 -44.87
C GLU A 522 -46.65 59.86 -45.43
N ARG A 523 -47.58 60.34 -44.59
CA ARG A 523 -48.86 60.84 -45.11
C ARG A 523 -48.62 62.06 -46.01
N PRO A 524 -49.30 62.15 -47.17
CA PRO A 524 -49.25 63.36 -47.98
C PRO A 524 -49.80 64.53 -47.15
N THR A 525 -48.99 65.56 -46.94
CA THR A 525 -49.42 66.85 -46.39
C THR A 525 -50.52 67.37 -47.31
N ARG A 526 -51.76 67.39 -46.81
CA ARG A 526 -52.90 67.98 -47.53
C ARG A 526 -52.80 69.49 -47.58
#